data_AF-A0A848WYP0-F1
#
_entry.id   AF-A0A848WYP0-F1
#
_cell.length_a   1.000
_cell.length_b   1.000
_cell.length_c   1.000
_cell.angle_alpha   90.00
_cell.angle_beta   90.00
_cell.angle_gamma   90.00
#
_symmetry.space_group_name_H-M   'P 1'
#
loop_
_entity.id
_entity.type
_entity.pdbx_description
1 polymer ?
#
loop_
_entity_poly.entity_id
_entity_poly.type
_entity_poly.pdbx_seq_one_letter_code
_entity_poly.pdbx_strand_id
1 'polypeptide(L)'
;MKKWLASMAVGCLVVAAWRLPPEHVEGRDASVRTAEEIRFHALEREVRVASGVLFRSLWADSLSTRVVDVAEGGVAVLAPSAGDAVDAQLRRMHRRVADQVEGRNRAGMTFGYVVQAHDHRREDGAFSPRDRTETYVGTRDGVDYCMQVRVGDSGYMADVLGRRLVGTDNRTTPYGDDLGPCRFYLAYGFPGERVQEWLERGAIEFAFEPATSHLATLEGWSFTLSDYEMRRRGPLGLDYLARRDIGNTLDRCLAGLEDACGAFLSDPVASTLITEQQAEIVRRSPATGVGSIFGVRTWVQGLRSLLSDLEEEFGEKAFEAFWTSDAEVDVAFENTFGVAPGAWMVSRIERLQGIDDPGPGVPRHASSASMLTIAAFLGLGYWRRRERRIPD
;
A
#
# COMPACT_ATOMS: atom_id res chain seq x y z
N MET A 1 -35.23 20.79 44.26
CA MET A 1 -35.48 20.38 42.86
C MET A 1 -34.59 21.14 41.87
N LYS A 2 -34.47 22.47 42.00
CA LYS A 2 -33.64 23.35 41.13
C LYS A 2 -32.19 22.88 40.87
N LYS A 3 -31.47 22.38 41.89
CA LYS A 3 -30.07 21.92 41.73
C LYS A 3 -29.90 20.68 40.83
N TRP A 4 -30.92 19.82 40.72
CA TRP A 4 -30.84 18.61 39.89
C TRP A 4 -31.17 18.89 38.42
N LEU A 5 -32.11 19.79 38.16
CA LEU A 5 -32.36 20.32 36.82
C LEU A 5 -31.13 21.04 36.28
N ALA A 6 -30.40 21.78 37.12
CA ALA A 6 -29.13 22.39 36.73
C ALA A 6 -28.07 21.35 36.37
N SER A 7 -27.92 20.27 37.15
CA SER A 7 -26.95 19.20 36.84
C SER A 7 -27.32 18.39 35.59
N MET A 8 -28.61 18.10 35.35
CA MET A 8 -29.04 17.47 34.10
C MET A 8 -28.87 18.42 32.91
N ALA A 9 -29.17 19.72 33.07
CA ALA A 9 -28.96 20.70 32.01
C ALA A 9 -27.47 20.83 31.67
N VAL A 10 -26.57 20.84 32.66
CA VAL A 10 -25.13 20.82 32.44
C VAL A 10 -24.67 19.51 31.81
N GLY A 11 -25.18 18.36 32.24
CA GLY A 11 -24.86 17.07 31.61
C GLY A 11 -25.33 16.98 30.16
N CYS A 12 -26.56 17.42 29.88
CA CYS A 12 -27.09 17.51 28.52
C CYS A 12 -26.36 18.56 27.69
N LEU A 13 -25.92 19.70 28.28
CA LEU A 13 -25.11 20.70 27.60
C LEU A 13 -23.70 20.20 27.31
N VAL A 14 -23.09 19.39 28.19
CA VAL A 14 -21.79 18.76 27.93
C VAL A 14 -21.92 17.71 26.83
N VAL A 15 -22.95 16.86 26.88
CA VAL A 15 -23.23 15.87 25.82
C VAL A 15 -23.63 16.54 24.50
N ALA A 16 -24.38 17.65 24.54
CA ALA A 16 -24.73 18.44 23.37
C ALA A 16 -23.52 19.20 22.83
N ALA A 17 -22.69 19.83 23.66
CA ALA A 17 -21.41 20.43 23.25
C ALA A 17 -20.42 19.39 22.72
N TRP A 18 -20.52 18.13 23.15
CA TRP A 18 -19.75 17.00 22.62
C TRP A 18 -20.32 16.41 21.32
N ARG A 19 -21.64 16.51 21.09
CA ARG A 19 -22.29 16.06 19.85
C ARG A 19 -22.43 17.15 18.80
N LEU A 20 -22.35 18.41 19.21
CA LEU A 20 -22.12 19.50 18.28
C LEU A 20 -20.77 19.18 17.62
N PRO A 21 -20.71 19.07 16.28
CA PRO A 21 -19.43 18.99 15.60
C PRO A 21 -18.59 20.15 16.14
N PRO A 22 -17.28 19.94 16.44
CA PRO A 22 -16.45 21.00 16.98
C PRO A 22 -16.75 22.25 16.17
N GLU A 23 -17.35 23.26 16.83
CA GLU A 23 -17.49 24.58 16.23
C GLU A 23 -16.10 24.86 15.69
N HIS A 24 -16.05 25.06 14.37
CA HIS A 24 -14.82 25.18 13.63
C HIS A 24 -13.87 26.00 14.48
N VAL A 25 -12.72 25.41 14.82
CA VAL A 25 -11.60 26.19 15.31
C VAL A 25 -11.33 27.19 14.19
N GLU A 26 -11.90 28.37 14.33
CA GLU A 26 -11.86 29.55 13.47
C GLU A 26 -10.43 30.14 13.39
N GLY A 27 -9.42 29.31 13.64
CA GLY A 27 -8.00 29.65 13.65
C GLY A 27 -7.16 28.81 12.68
N ARG A 28 -7.75 27.91 11.90
CA ARG A 28 -7.20 27.58 10.58
C ARG A 28 -8.10 28.24 9.58
N ASP A 29 -7.58 29.25 8.89
CA ASP A 29 -8.16 29.78 7.65
C ASP A 29 -8.50 28.59 6.73
N ALA A 30 -9.72 28.08 6.84
CA ALA A 30 -10.40 27.51 5.70
C ALA A 30 -10.72 28.72 4.83
N SER A 31 -9.68 29.30 4.22
CA SER A 31 -9.87 30.27 3.17
C SER A 31 -10.82 29.60 2.21
N VAL A 32 -12.00 30.20 2.05
CA VAL A 32 -12.93 29.80 1.00
C VAL A 32 -12.11 29.92 -0.27
N ARG A 33 -11.63 28.79 -0.79
CA ARG A 33 -10.75 28.81 -1.96
C ARG A 33 -11.48 29.59 -3.03
N THR A 34 -10.87 30.65 -3.52
CA THR A 34 -11.46 31.45 -4.58
C THR A 34 -11.67 30.55 -5.79
N ALA A 35 -12.63 30.89 -6.66
CA ALA A 35 -12.83 30.14 -7.91
C ALA A 35 -11.53 30.08 -8.74
N GLU A 36 -10.68 31.10 -8.62
CA GLU A 36 -9.35 31.15 -9.23
C GLU A 36 -8.37 30.15 -8.60
N GLU A 37 -8.30 30.04 -7.27
CA GLU A 37 -7.48 29.03 -6.59
C GLU A 37 -7.94 27.59 -6.92
N ILE A 38 -9.25 27.35 -6.99
CA ILE A 38 -9.79 26.05 -7.41
C ILE A 38 -9.36 25.73 -8.84
N ARG A 39 -9.47 26.70 -9.76
CA ARG A 39 -9.04 26.53 -11.15
C ARG A 39 -7.52 26.34 -11.27
N PHE A 40 -6.74 27.09 -10.52
CA PHE A 40 -5.28 26.97 -10.49
C PHE A 40 -4.86 25.59 -10.01
N HIS A 41 -5.43 25.09 -8.92
CA HIS A 41 -5.15 23.74 -8.43
C HIS A 41 -5.62 22.64 -9.40
N ALA A 42 -6.74 22.84 -10.09
CA ALA A 42 -7.19 21.91 -11.13
C ALA A 42 -6.19 21.86 -12.30
N LEU A 43 -5.71 23.01 -12.76
CA LEU A 43 -4.69 23.10 -13.82
C LEU A 43 -3.35 22.50 -13.37
N GLU A 44 -2.91 22.81 -12.14
CA GLU A 44 -1.70 22.24 -11.55
C GLU A 44 -1.79 20.70 -11.49
N ARG A 45 -2.97 20.18 -11.11
CA ARG A 45 -3.28 18.74 -11.13
C ARG A 45 -3.18 18.17 -12.56
N GLU A 46 -3.79 18.80 -13.55
CA GLU A 46 -3.77 18.33 -14.94
C GLU A 46 -2.35 18.32 -15.52
N VAL A 47 -1.60 19.41 -15.31
CA VAL A 47 -0.20 19.51 -15.74
C VAL A 47 0.64 18.41 -15.08
N ARG A 48 0.44 18.16 -13.78
CA ARG A 48 1.14 17.09 -13.05
C ARG A 48 0.82 15.70 -13.61
N VAL A 49 -0.45 15.43 -13.92
CA VAL A 49 -0.87 14.17 -14.56
C VAL A 49 -0.23 14.05 -15.94
N ALA A 50 -0.33 15.07 -16.78
CA ALA A 50 0.22 15.05 -18.13
C ALA A 50 1.75 14.87 -18.15
N SER A 51 2.48 15.58 -17.28
CA SER A 51 3.94 15.41 -17.14
C SER A 51 4.30 14.02 -16.63
N GLY A 52 3.54 13.47 -15.68
CA GLY A 52 3.74 12.11 -15.19
C GLY A 52 3.56 11.05 -16.27
N VAL A 53 2.48 11.17 -17.06
CA VAL A 53 2.21 10.29 -18.22
C VAL A 53 3.37 10.37 -19.21
N LEU A 54 3.73 11.58 -19.65
CA LEU A 54 4.78 11.78 -20.65
C LEU A 54 6.12 11.20 -20.18
N PHE A 55 6.50 11.47 -18.93
CA PHE A 55 7.77 10.99 -18.37
C PHE A 55 7.83 9.46 -18.33
N ARG A 56 6.75 8.80 -17.91
CA ARG A 56 6.65 7.33 -17.90
C ARG A 56 6.70 6.74 -19.30
N SER A 57 6.03 7.36 -20.27
CA SER A 57 6.10 6.91 -21.66
C SER A 57 7.53 6.99 -22.21
N LEU A 58 8.21 8.11 -21.98
CA LEU A 58 9.59 8.30 -22.42
C LEU A 58 10.55 7.33 -21.73
N TRP A 59 10.34 7.05 -20.45
CA TRP A 59 11.12 6.06 -19.71
C TRP A 59 10.87 4.65 -20.19
N ALA A 60 9.62 4.24 -20.33
CA ALA A 60 9.27 2.92 -20.83
C ALA A 60 9.89 2.69 -22.21
N ASP A 61 9.75 3.64 -23.13
CA ASP A 61 10.31 3.54 -24.47
C ASP A 61 11.85 3.51 -24.47
N SER A 62 12.50 4.47 -23.81
CA SER A 62 13.97 4.57 -23.82
C SER A 62 14.66 3.46 -23.03
N LEU A 63 14.10 3.04 -21.90
CA LEU A 63 14.68 1.99 -21.06
C LEU A 63 14.39 0.60 -21.62
N SER A 64 13.18 0.35 -22.16
CA SER A 64 12.89 -0.95 -22.80
C SER A 64 13.81 -1.21 -23.98
N THR A 65 14.06 -0.19 -24.83
CA THR A 65 15.04 -0.28 -25.92
C THR A 65 16.39 -0.75 -25.40
N ARG A 66 16.91 -0.06 -24.38
CA ARG A 66 18.22 -0.40 -23.81
C ARG A 66 18.24 -1.78 -23.19
N VAL A 67 17.21 -2.14 -22.42
CA VAL A 67 17.10 -3.46 -21.77
C VAL A 67 17.13 -4.56 -22.82
N VAL A 68 16.34 -4.43 -23.90
CA VAL A 68 16.29 -5.43 -24.97
C VAL A 68 17.61 -5.48 -25.76
N ASP A 69 18.21 -4.33 -26.07
CA ASP A 69 19.45 -4.25 -26.85
C ASP A 69 20.67 -4.85 -26.12
N VAL A 70 20.72 -4.73 -24.80
CA VAL A 70 21.88 -5.10 -23.98
C VAL A 70 21.67 -6.36 -23.14
N ALA A 71 20.49 -6.99 -23.24
CA ALA A 71 20.21 -8.19 -22.47
C ALA A 71 21.10 -9.35 -22.94
N GLU A 72 22.03 -9.75 -22.08
CA GLU A 72 22.87 -10.92 -22.29
C GLU A 72 22.23 -12.09 -21.53
N GLY A 73 21.92 -13.18 -22.24
CA GLY A 73 21.22 -14.33 -21.62
C GLY A 73 19.81 -13.99 -21.10
N GLY A 74 19.17 -12.96 -21.66
CA GLY A 74 17.84 -12.52 -21.24
C GLY A 74 17.83 -11.64 -19.99
N VAL A 75 18.97 -11.14 -19.52
CA VAL A 75 19.07 -10.24 -18.37
C VAL A 75 19.87 -8.99 -18.71
N ALA A 76 19.36 -7.83 -18.30
CA ALA A 76 20.06 -6.56 -18.36
C ALA A 76 20.04 -5.88 -16.99
N VAL A 77 21.19 -5.40 -16.52
CA VAL A 77 21.28 -4.54 -15.33
C VAL A 77 21.94 -3.22 -15.72
N LEU A 78 21.20 -2.12 -15.57
CA LEU A 78 21.59 -0.81 -16.06
C LEU A 78 21.62 0.22 -14.93
N ALA A 79 22.62 1.10 -14.94
CA ALA A 79 22.60 2.32 -14.16
C ALA A 79 23.11 3.50 -15.00
N PRO A 80 22.25 4.07 -15.87
CA PRO A 80 22.67 5.03 -16.90
C PRO A 80 23.35 6.30 -16.37
N SER A 81 23.18 6.60 -15.09
CA SER A 81 23.61 7.84 -14.45
C SER A 81 24.61 7.59 -13.31
N ALA A 82 25.04 6.35 -13.13
CA ALA A 82 26.00 5.99 -12.09
C ALA A 82 27.42 6.04 -12.66
N GLY A 83 28.31 6.84 -12.06
CA GLY A 83 29.72 6.86 -12.47
C GLY A 83 30.45 5.55 -12.16
N ASP A 84 31.71 5.44 -12.61
CA ASP A 84 32.55 4.22 -12.57
C ASP A 84 32.60 3.48 -11.22
N ALA A 85 32.41 4.20 -10.10
CA ALA A 85 32.40 3.62 -8.75
C ALA A 85 31.27 2.58 -8.55
N VAL A 86 30.21 2.62 -9.36
CA VAL A 86 29.03 1.75 -9.22
C VAL A 86 29.15 0.47 -10.06
N ASP A 87 30.05 0.42 -11.04
CA ASP A 87 30.21 -0.73 -11.96
C ASP A 87 30.46 -2.06 -11.26
N ALA A 88 31.33 -2.08 -10.24
CA ALA A 88 31.60 -3.30 -9.49
C ALA A 88 30.38 -3.79 -8.70
N GLN A 89 29.53 -2.87 -8.23
CA GLN A 89 28.27 -3.19 -7.57
C GLN A 89 27.24 -3.71 -8.58
N LEU A 90 27.12 -3.08 -9.75
CA LEU A 90 26.23 -3.54 -10.83
C LEU A 90 26.61 -4.94 -11.31
N ARG A 91 27.90 -5.25 -11.48
CA ARG A 91 28.33 -6.61 -11.86
C ARG A 91 27.97 -7.68 -10.83
N ARG A 92 27.93 -7.34 -9.53
CA ARG A 92 27.47 -8.27 -8.48
C ARG A 92 25.95 -8.43 -8.52
N MET A 93 25.22 -7.33 -8.67
CA MET A 93 23.78 -7.34 -8.81
C MET A 93 23.34 -8.10 -10.06
N HIS A 94 24.02 -7.89 -11.19
CA HIS A 94 23.80 -8.61 -12.44
C HIS A 94 23.90 -10.12 -12.25
N ARG A 95 24.98 -10.62 -11.63
CA ARG A 95 25.12 -12.07 -11.37
C ARG A 95 23.99 -12.61 -10.50
N ARG A 96 23.69 -11.93 -9.38
CA ARG A 96 22.60 -12.35 -8.49
C ARG A 96 21.24 -12.37 -9.18
N VAL A 97 20.94 -11.35 -9.98
CA VAL A 97 19.71 -11.26 -10.77
C VAL A 97 19.69 -12.35 -11.83
N ALA A 98 20.80 -12.58 -12.55
CA ALA A 98 20.90 -13.63 -13.56
C ALA A 98 20.63 -15.01 -12.95
N ASP A 99 21.20 -15.31 -11.78
CA ASP A 99 20.94 -16.56 -11.06
C ASP A 99 19.44 -16.71 -10.69
N GLN A 100 18.78 -15.60 -10.29
CA GLN A 100 17.33 -15.61 -9.99
C GLN A 100 16.47 -15.80 -11.25
N VAL A 101 16.87 -15.22 -12.37
CA VAL A 101 16.15 -15.31 -13.65
C VAL A 101 16.32 -16.71 -14.27
N GLU A 102 17.53 -17.27 -14.29
CA GLU A 102 17.80 -18.59 -14.89
C GLU A 102 16.92 -19.70 -14.30
N GLY A 103 16.70 -19.67 -12.99
CA GLY A 103 15.84 -20.65 -12.31
C GLY A 103 14.33 -20.44 -12.49
N ARG A 104 13.90 -19.29 -13.01
CA ARG A 104 12.47 -18.87 -13.02
C ARG A 104 11.91 -18.52 -14.38
N ASN A 105 12.75 -18.20 -15.37
CA ASN A 105 12.33 -17.68 -16.67
C ASN A 105 11.79 -18.77 -17.61
N ARG A 106 10.65 -19.35 -17.25
CA ARG A 106 9.94 -20.34 -18.08
C ARG A 106 9.32 -19.71 -19.32
N ALA A 107 8.98 -18.42 -19.24
CA ALA A 107 8.34 -17.69 -20.33
C ALA A 107 9.32 -17.21 -21.42
N GLY A 108 10.63 -17.30 -21.18
CA GLY A 108 11.64 -16.79 -22.11
C GLY A 108 11.64 -15.27 -22.26
N MET A 109 11.14 -14.55 -21.24
CA MET A 109 11.07 -13.08 -21.24
C MET A 109 12.43 -12.46 -20.88
N THR A 110 12.70 -11.27 -21.39
CA THR A 110 13.88 -10.48 -21.00
C THR A 110 13.62 -9.75 -19.69
N PHE A 111 14.52 -9.88 -18.72
CA PHE A 111 14.46 -9.13 -17.47
C PHE A 111 15.40 -7.91 -17.48
N GLY A 112 14.88 -6.74 -17.13
CA GLY A 112 15.67 -5.53 -16.91
C GLY A 112 15.66 -5.08 -15.45
N TYR A 113 16.82 -4.76 -14.88
CA TYR A 113 16.90 -4.02 -13.62
C TYR A 113 17.63 -2.71 -13.82
N VAL A 114 16.90 -1.60 -13.74
CA VAL A 114 17.42 -0.26 -14.00
C VAL A 114 17.49 0.52 -12.69
N VAL A 115 18.66 1.05 -12.37
CA VAL A 115 18.86 2.01 -11.28
C VAL A 115 19.05 3.40 -11.87
N GLN A 116 18.04 4.24 -11.68
CA GLN A 116 18.05 5.62 -12.10
C GLN A 116 18.34 6.53 -10.91
N ALA A 117 19.58 7.01 -10.83
CA ALA A 117 19.98 8.01 -9.85
C ALA A 117 19.52 9.41 -10.30
N HIS A 118 18.93 10.18 -9.40
CA HIS A 118 18.69 11.60 -9.58
C HIS A 118 19.66 12.41 -8.71
N ASP A 119 20.32 13.40 -9.32
CA ASP A 119 21.13 14.36 -8.59
C ASP A 119 20.22 15.35 -7.86
N HIS A 120 20.27 15.37 -6.54
CA HIS A 120 19.30 16.04 -5.66
C HIS A 120 19.46 17.57 -5.54
N ARG A 121 20.19 18.22 -6.46
CA ARG A 121 20.34 19.68 -6.50
C ARG A 121 19.12 20.41 -7.08
N ARG A 122 17.93 20.24 -6.50
CA ARG A 122 16.82 21.18 -6.71
C ARG A 122 16.42 21.81 -5.38
N GLU A 123 16.64 23.13 -5.29
CA GLU A 123 16.38 23.99 -4.12
C GLU A 123 14.88 24.27 -3.90
N ASP A 124 14.04 23.93 -4.86
CA ASP A 124 12.62 24.22 -4.80
C ASP A 124 11.88 22.93 -4.44
N GLY A 125 11.13 22.92 -3.33
CA GLY A 125 10.38 21.77 -2.79
C GLY A 125 9.33 21.11 -3.71
N ALA A 126 9.44 21.29 -5.03
CA ALA A 126 8.80 20.51 -6.06
C ALA A 126 9.31 19.06 -6.00
N PHE A 127 8.44 18.17 -5.53
CA PHE A 127 8.45 16.73 -5.78
C PHE A 127 9.86 16.11 -5.89
N SER A 128 10.51 15.88 -4.74
CA SER A 128 11.61 14.91 -4.72
C SER A 128 11.00 13.53 -5.04
N PRO A 129 11.42 12.85 -6.12
CA PRO A 129 11.04 11.47 -6.34
C PRO A 129 11.69 10.66 -5.21
N ARG A 130 10.92 10.45 -4.13
CA ARG A 130 11.24 9.49 -3.08
C ARG A 130 11.54 8.14 -3.73
N ASP A 131 12.38 7.35 -3.07
CA ASP A 131 12.74 6.01 -3.55
C ASP A 131 11.51 5.24 -3.98
N ARG A 132 11.43 4.97 -5.28
CA ARG A 132 10.30 4.27 -5.89
C ARG A 132 10.79 3.17 -6.79
N THR A 133 9.96 2.15 -6.89
CA THR A 133 10.18 1.01 -7.79
C THR A 133 9.00 0.97 -8.72
N GLU A 134 9.26 1.08 -10.01
CA GLU A 134 8.25 0.93 -11.04
C GLU A 134 8.54 -0.36 -11.78
N THR A 135 7.49 -1.09 -12.17
CA THR A 135 7.63 -2.26 -13.03
C THR A 135 7.00 -1.93 -14.38
N TYR A 136 7.67 -2.31 -15.44
CA TYR A 136 7.21 -2.13 -16.81
C TYR A 136 7.28 -3.48 -17.50
N VAL A 137 6.20 -3.88 -18.15
CA VAL A 137 6.14 -5.10 -18.95
C VAL A 137 5.74 -4.75 -20.37
N GLY A 138 6.05 -5.57 -21.35
CA GLY A 138 5.59 -5.34 -22.71
C GLY A 138 6.39 -6.13 -23.73
N THR A 139 6.10 -5.89 -25.01
CA THR A 139 6.83 -6.49 -26.13
C THR A 139 7.50 -5.39 -26.92
N ARG A 140 8.78 -5.59 -27.25
CA ARG A 140 9.54 -4.67 -28.11
C ARG A 140 10.33 -5.48 -29.13
N ASP A 141 10.17 -5.12 -30.40
CA ASP A 141 10.86 -5.79 -31.52
C ASP A 141 10.67 -7.33 -31.51
N GLY A 142 9.49 -7.78 -31.06
CA GLY A 142 9.15 -9.21 -30.91
C GLY A 142 9.72 -9.88 -29.67
N VAL A 143 10.38 -9.13 -28.78
CA VAL A 143 10.93 -9.61 -27.51
C VAL A 143 10.06 -9.15 -26.36
N ASP A 144 9.52 -10.11 -25.62
CA ASP A 144 8.78 -9.85 -24.39
C ASP A 144 9.75 -9.49 -23.26
N TYR A 145 9.40 -8.46 -22.48
CA TYR A 145 10.24 -7.99 -21.39
C TYR A 145 9.44 -7.67 -20.12
N CYS A 146 10.12 -7.80 -18.99
CA CYS A 146 9.73 -7.19 -17.73
C CYS A 146 10.92 -6.47 -17.13
N MET A 147 10.77 -5.18 -16.80
CA MET A 147 11.83 -4.41 -16.17
C MET A 147 11.38 -3.76 -14.87
N GLN A 148 12.23 -3.84 -13.85
CA GLN A 148 12.14 -3.01 -12.66
C GLN A 148 13.00 -1.77 -12.81
N VAL A 149 12.41 -0.60 -12.56
CA VAL A 149 13.10 0.68 -12.53
C VAL A 149 13.07 1.21 -11.10
N ARG A 150 14.24 1.22 -10.45
CA ARG A 150 14.47 1.84 -9.15
C ARG A 150 14.92 3.27 -9.37
N VAL A 151 14.17 4.20 -8.81
CA VAL A 151 14.49 5.63 -8.87
C VAL A 151 14.81 6.08 -7.47
N GLY A 152 15.96 6.74 -7.28
CA GLY A 152 16.36 7.26 -5.98
C GLY A 152 17.44 8.34 -6.08
N ASP A 153 17.73 8.95 -4.93
CA ASP A 153 18.87 9.89 -4.78
C ASP A 153 20.19 9.13 -5.02
N SER A 154 21.13 9.74 -5.76
CA SER A 154 22.43 9.11 -6.09
C SER A 154 23.25 8.68 -4.86
N GLY A 155 23.29 9.50 -3.81
CA GLY A 155 23.97 9.20 -2.55
C GLY A 155 23.27 8.11 -1.76
N TYR A 156 21.94 8.14 -1.72
CA TYR A 156 21.15 7.07 -1.09
C TYR A 156 21.24 5.76 -1.88
N MET A 157 21.25 5.79 -3.21
CA MET A 157 21.38 4.61 -4.05
C MET A 157 22.76 3.96 -3.92
N ALA A 158 23.84 4.73 -3.84
CA ALA A 158 25.16 4.18 -3.56
C ALA A 158 25.21 3.45 -2.19
N ASP A 159 24.52 4.01 -1.19
CA ASP A 159 24.39 3.44 0.15
C ASP A 159 23.45 2.21 0.18
N VAL A 160 22.31 2.23 -0.51
CA VAL A 160 21.39 1.08 -0.62
C VAL A 160 22.00 -0.06 -1.40
N LEU A 161 22.62 0.21 -2.55
CA LEU A 161 23.36 -0.78 -3.31
C LEU A 161 24.53 -1.31 -2.48
N GLY A 162 25.24 -0.43 -1.75
CA GLY A 162 26.27 -0.82 -0.80
C GLY A 162 25.75 -1.76 0.28
N ARG A 163 24.71 -1.39 1.03
CA ARG A 163 24.15 -2.17 2.13
C ARG A 163 23.49 -3.48 1.68
N ARG A 164 22.77 -3.49 0.54
CA ARG A 164 22.18 -4.72 -0.03
C ARG A 164 23.22 -5.69 -0.57
N LEU A 165 24.40 -5.22 -0.97
CA LEU A 165 25.48 -6.05 -1.51
C LEU A 165 26.53 -6.45 -0.46
N VAL A 166 26.66 -5.68 0.62
CA VAL A 166 27.60 -5.92 1.74
C VAL A 166 26.91 -6.60 2.93
N GLY A 167 25.69 -7.11 2.75
CA GLY A 167 25.07 -8.04 3.70
C GLY A 167 25.91 -9.31 3.83
N THR A 168 26.94 -9.27 4.66
CA THR A 168 27.79 -10.40 5.07
C THR A 168 27.07 -11.37 6.00
N ASP A 169 25.84 -11.06 6.39
CA ASP A 169 24.98 -12.01 7.06
C ASP A 169 24.01 -12.63 6.05
N ASN A 170 24.12 -13.96 5.92
CA ASN A 170 23.16 -14.88 5.31
C ASN A 170 21.75 -14.82 5.96
N ARG A 171 21.49 -13.82 6.80
CA ARG A 171 20.22 -13.57 7.48
C ARG A 171 19.60 -12.29 6.92
N THR A 172 18.60 -12.51 6.06
CA THR A 172 17.34 -11.77 6.09
C THR A 172 17.47 -10.24 6.04
N THR A 173 17.91 -9.69 4.91
CA THR A 173 17.16 -8.51 4.46
C THR A 173 15.85 -9.05 3.88
N PRO A 174 14.66 -8.66 4.37
CA PRO A 174 13.37 -9.13 3.85
C PRO A 174 13.11 -8.74 2.37
N TYR A 175 14.06 -8.03 1.76
CA TYR A 175 14.05 -7.49 0.41
C TYR A 175 14.80 -8.38 -0.61
N GLY A 176 14.95 -9.68 -0.34
CA GLY A 176 15.78 -10.60 -1.13
C GLY A 176 15.29 -10.92 -2.54
N ASP A 177 14.12 -10.41 -2.93
CA ASP A 177 13.58 -10.56 -4.27
C ASP A 177 13.84 -9.30 -5.10
N ASP A 178 14.94 -9.30 -5.86
CA ASP A 178 15.28 -8.22 -6.79
C ASP A 178 14.35 -8.22 -8.02
N LEU A 179 13.63 -9.32 -8.29
CA LEU A 179 12.69 -9.44 -9.41
C LEU A 179 11.32 -8.84 -9.09
N GLY A 180 10.93 -8.82 -7.82
CA GLY A 180 9.61 -8.34 -7.33
C GLY A 180 8.48 -8.81 -8.25
N PRO A 181 7.62 -7.92 -8.79
CA PRO A 181 6.52 -8.36 -9.64
C PRO A 181 6.95 -9.11 -10.91
N CYS A 182 8.14 -8.82 -11.46
CA CYS A 182 8.65 -9.49 -12.67
C CYS A 182 8.86 -10.98 -12.51
N ARG A 183 8.97 -11.51 -11.27
CA ARG A 183 9.10 -12.96 -11.09
C ARG A 183 7.91 -13.72 -11.67
N PHE A 184 6.70 -13.15 -11.58
CA PHE A 184 5.48 -13.80 -12.05
C PHE A 184 5.43 -13.78 -13.58
N TYR A 185 5.81 -12.65 -14.19
CA TYR A 185 5.95 -12.54 -15.65
C TYR A 185 7.01 -13.51 -16.19
N LEU A 186 8.18 -13.58 -15.56
CA LEU A 186 9.23 -14.54 -15.95
C LEU A 186 8.76 -16.00 -15.81
N ALA A 187 7.99 -16.29 -14.76
CA ALA A 187 7.52 -17.63 -14.46
C ALA A 187 6.32 -18.09 -15.31
N TYR A 188 5.42 -17.18 -15.69
CA TYR A 188 4.10 -17.49 -16.25
C TYR A 188 3.75 -16.73 -17.53
N GLY A 189 4.61 -15.82 -18.00
CA GLY A 189 4.35 -14.97 -19.15
C GLY A 189 3.39 -13.83 -18.85
N PHE A 190 2.77 -13.27 -19.89
CA PHE A 190 1.72 -12.27 -19.72
C PHE A 190 0.47 -12.89 -19.07
N PRO A 191 -0.16 -12.19 -18.11
CA PRO A 191 -1.42 -12.63 -17.55
C PRO A 191 -2.55 -12.52 -18.59
N GLY A 192 -3.66 -13.19 -18.30
CA GLY A 192 -4.90 -13.02 -19.08
C GLY A 192 -5.41 -11.59 -19.00
N GLU A 193 -6.25 -11.18 -19.96
CA GLU A 193 -6.65 -9.78 -20.16
C GLU A 193 -7.23 -9.15 -18.90
N ARG A 194 -8.10 -9.88 -18.18
CA ARG A 194 -8.75 -9.39 -16.96
C ARG A 194 -7.83 -9.34 -15.75
N VAL A 195 -6.90 -10.27 -15.65
CA VAL A 195 -5.86 -10.24 -14.60
C VAL A 195 -4.88 -9.10 -14.85
N GLN A 196 -4.52 -8.85 -16.12
CA GLN A 196 -3.71 -7.69 -16.51
C GLN A 196 -4.40 -6.37 -16.10
N GLU A 197 -5.68 -6.20 -16.44
CA GLU A 197 -6.47 -5.02 -16.05
C GLU A 197 -6.48 -4.83 -14.53
N TRP A 198 -6.63 -5.91 -13.76
CA TRP A 198 -6.59 -5.88 -12.29
C TRP A 198 -5.23 -5.46 -11.73
N LEU A 199 -4.13 -5.98 -12.30
CA LEU A 199 -2.77 -5.59 -11.93
C LEU A 199 -2.51 -4.10 -12.23
N GLU A 200 -2.94 -3.62 -13.39
CA GLU A 200 -2.84 -2.21 -13.80
C GLU A 200 -3.66 -1.27 -12.91
N ARG A 201 -4.78 -1.76 -12.38
CA ARG A 201 -5.58 -1.07 -11.36
C ARG A 201 -4.93 -1.05 -9.97
N GLY A 202 -3.75 -1.63 -9.80
CA GLY A 202 -2.95 -1.51 -8.58
C GLY A 202 -2.73 -2.81 -7.84
N ALA A 203 -3.29 -3.94 -8.30
CA ALA A 203 -3.03 -5.24 -7.66
C ALA A 203 -1.57 -5.68 -7.78
N ILE A 204 -0.78 -5.06 -8.66
CA ILE A 204 0.66 -5.30 -8.74
C ILE A 204 1.40 -5.02 -7.42
N GLU A 205 0.81 -4.21 -6.53
CA GLU A 205 1.36 -4.01 -5.19
C GLU A 205 1.43 -5.31 -4.37
N PHE A 206 0.56 -6.28 -4.68
CA PHE A 206 0.52 -7.61 -4.06
C PHE A 206 1.66 -8.53 -4.48
N ALA A 207 2.50 -8.07 -5.43
CA ALA A 207 3.52 -8.87 -6.09
C ALA A 207 4.95 -8.56 -5.63
N PHE A 208 5.15 -7.58 -4.74
CA PHE A 208 6.49 -7.02 -4.46
C PHE A 208 7.33 -7.78 -3.45
N GLU A 209 6.72 -8.56 -2.56
CA GLU A 209 7.42 -9.27 -1.49
C GLU A 209 7.31 -10.79 -1.67
N PRO A 210 8.36 -11.55 -1.31
CA PRO A 210 8.27 -13.01 -1.27
C PRO A 210 7.35 -13.46 -0.16
N ALA A 211 6.78 -14.67 -0.30
CA ALA A 211 5.82 -15.19 0.67
C ALA A 211 6.39 -15.22 2.09
N THR A 212 7.66 -15.58 2.26
CA THR A 212 8.32 -15.65 3.57
C THR A 212 8.64 -14.30 4.24
N SER A 213 8.28 -13.15 3.64
CA SER A 213 8.63 -11.83 4.19
C SER A 213 7.88 -11.47 5.48
N HIS A 214 6.72 -12.09 5.73
CA HIS A 214 5.86 -11.79 6.88
C HIS A 214 6.50 -12.16 8.23
N LEU A 215 7.36 -13.18 8.28
CA LEU A 215 8.06 -13.57 9.51
C LEU A 215 9.26 -12.65 9.82
N ALA A 216 9.95 -12.16 8.79
CA ALA A 216 11.17 -11.36 8.97
C ALA A 216 10.88 -9.87 9.27
N THR A 217 9.66 -9.40 8.99
CA THR A 217 9.29 -7.98 9.15
C THR A 217 8.72 -7.64 10.53
N LEU A 218 8.26 -8.64 11.30
CA LEU A 218 7.75 -8.45 12.66
C LEU A 218 8.84 -8.01 13.66
N GLU A 219 10.11 -8.41 13.44
CA GLU A 219 11.21 -8.12 14.38
C GLU A 219 11.95 -6.79 14.11
N GLY A 220 11.91 -6.24 12.88
CA GLY A 220 12.83 -5.16 12.47
C GLY A 220 12.21 -3.77 12.32
N TRP A 221 10.89 -3.66 12.12
CA TRP A 221 10.21 -2.39 11.89
C TRP A 221 9.03 -2.25 12.85
N SER A 222 9.30 -1.83 14.07
CA SER A 222 8.31 -1.45 15.10
C SER A 222 7.41 -0.25 14.72
N PHE A 223 7.34 0.11 13.44
CA PHE A 223 6.19 0.80 12.82
C PHE A 223 5.04 -0.19 12.50
N THR A 224 5.11 -1.39 13.07
CA THR A 224 4.01 -2.35 13.23
C THR A 224 2.71 -1.65 13.56
N LEU A 225 1.60 -2.32 13.25
CA LEU A 225 0.22 -2.02 13.62
C LEU A 225 0.01 -1.11 14.83
N SER A 226 0.84 -1.09 15.88
CA SER A 226 0.83 -0.04 16.90
C SER A 226 0.68 1.38 16.34
N ASP A 227 1.28 1.77 15.20
CA ASP A 227 1.13 3.13 14.64
C ASP A 227 -0.18 3.30 13.84
N TYR A 228 -0.66 2.22 13.19
CA TYR A 228 -1.98 2.18 12.55
C TYR A 228 -3.10 2.10 13.59
N GLU A 229 -3.05 1.16 14.54
CA GLU A 229 -3.85 1.06 15.75
C GLU A 229 -3.75 2.31 16.64
N MET A 230 -2.60 2.98 16.84
CA MET A 230 -2.54 4.25 17.58
C MET A 230 -3.24 5.38 16.83
N ARG A 231 -3.27 5.35 15.48
CA ARG A 231 -4.06 6.31 14.68
C ARG A 231 -5.55 5.93 14.62
N ARG A 232 -5.87 4.63 14.57
CA ARG A 232 -7.22 4.04 14.65
C ARG A 232 -7.85 4.28 16.02
N ARG A 233 -7.04 4.17 17.08
CA ARG A 233 -7.32 4.34 18.50
C ARG A 233 -6.69 5.62 19.07
N GLY A 234 -6.52 6.66 18.25
CA GLY A 234 -6.32 8.01 18.78
C GLY A 234 -7.43 8.26 19.81
N PRO A 235 -7.24 9.13 20.83
CA PRO A 235 -8.03 9.11 22.07
C PRO A 235 -9.56 9.16 21.90
N LEU A 236 -10.07 9.47 20.70
CA LEU A 236 -11.48 9.47 20.31
C LEU A 236 -11.78 8.97 18.87
N GLY A 237 -10.83 8.37 18.15
CA GLY A 237 -11.02 7.94 16.74
C GLY A 237 -11.22 9.08 15.71
N LEU A 238 -10.90 10.33 16.08
CA LEU A 238 -11.17 11.53 15.26
C LEU A 238 -10.19 11.72 14.10
N ASP A 239 -8.93 11.28 14.24
CA ASP A 239 -7.93 11.35 13.17
C ASP A 239 -8.31 10.49 11.96
N TYR A 240 -9.12 9.45 12.22
CA TYR A 240 -9.66 8.52 11.24
C TYR A 240 -10.83 9.13 10.42
N LEU A 241 -11.65 10.00 11.02
CA LEU A 241 -12.75 10.68 10.31
C LEU A 241 -12.27 11.66 9.23
N ALA A 242 -11.01 12.11 9.29
CA ALA A 242 -10.43 13.06 8.35
C ALA A 242 -9.91 12.42 7.03
N ARG A 243 -9.77 11.09 6.95
CA ARG A 243 -9.23 10.37 5.77
C ARG A 243 -10.24 9.37 5.18
N ARG A 244 -11.45 9.89 4.93
CA ARG A 244 -12.75 9.19 4.99
C ARG A 244 -13.04 8.05 4.00
N ASP A 245 -12.31 7.92 2.89
CA ASP A 245 -12.75 6.99 1.82
C ASP A 245 -11.95 5.70 1.72
N ILE A 246 -10.63 5.74 1.98
CA ILE A 246 -9.76 4.55 1.86
C ILE A 246 -9.92 3.62 3.08
N GLY A 247 -10.33 4.18 4.23
CA GLY A 247 -10.52 3.40 5.45
C GLY A 247 -11.64 2.37 5.33
N ASN A 248 -12.79 2.69 4.74
CA ASN A 248 -13.98 1.87 4.99
C ASN A 248 -13.91 0.43 4.47
N THR A 249 -13.39 0.17 3.26
CA THR A 249 -13.33 -1.20 2.73
C THR A 249 -12.23 -2.01 3.38
N LEU A 250 -11.02 -1.46 3.49
CA LEU A 250 -9.90 -2.15 4.13
C LEU A 250 -10.15 -2.38 5.62
N ASP A 251 -10.67 -1.39 6.35
CA ASP A 251 -10.98 -1.53 7.77
C ASP A 251 -12.06 -2.58 8.03
N ARG A 252 -13.07 -2.66 7.16
CA ARG A 252 -14.09 -3.72 7.21
C ARG A 252 -13.49 -5.09 6.91
N CYS A 253 -12.57 -5.18 5.96
CA CYS A 253 -11.85 -6.43 5.69
C CYS A 253 -10.98 -6.88 6.87
N LEU A 254 -10.20 -5.96 7.46
CA LEU A 254 -9.41 -6.22 8.68
C LEU A 254 -10.28 -6.62 9.88
N ALA A 255 -11.55 -6.20 9.89
CA ALA A 255 -12.54 -6.61 10.88
C ALA A 255 -13.22 -7.96 10.55
N GLY A 256 -12.72 -8.71 9.56
CA GLY A 256 -13.18 -10.04 9.21
C GLY A 256 -14.42 -10.09 8.32
N LEU A 257 -14.86 -8.96 7.74
CA LEU A 257 -16.02 -8.96 6.85
C LEU A 257 -15.63 -9.46 5.45
N GLU A 258 -16.06 -10.68 5.13
CA GLU A 258 -15.71 -11.36 3.87
C GLU A 258 -16.10 -10.55 2.62
N ASP A 259 -17.26 -9.88 2.61
CA ASP A 259 -17.71 -9.04 1.49
C ASP A 259 -16.74 -7.89 1.20
N ALA A 260 -16.27 -7.23 2.26
CA ALA A 260 -15.30 -6.15 2.17
C ALA A 260 -13.91 -6.66 1.78
N CYS A 261 -13.52 -7.85 2.24
CA CYS A 261 -12.28 -8.48 1.82
C CYS A 261 -12.27 -8.91 0.35
N GLY A 262 -13.39 -9.45 -0.13
CA GLY A 262 -13.56 -9.78 -1.55
C GLY A 262 -13.48 -8.52 -2.40
N ALA A 263 -14.22 -7.47 -2.03
CA ALA A 263 -14.16 -6.19 -2.72
C ALA A 263 -12.76 -5.55 -2.69
N PHE A 264 -12.04 -5.67 -1.56
CA PHE A 264 -10.67 -5.19 -1.43
C PHE A 264 -9.71 -5.90 -2.39
N LEU A 265 -9.82 -7.23 -2.49
CA LEU A 265 -8.96 -8.02 -3.37
C LEU A 265 -9.26 -7.73 -4.84
N SER A 266 -10.54 -7.72 -5.23
CA SER A 266 -10.96 -7.55 -6.62
C SER A 266 -10.87 -6.11 -7.13
N ASP A 267 -10.94 -5.10 -6.24
CA ASP A 267 -10.77 -3.69 -6.60
C ASP A 267 -9.78 -2.96 -5.68
N PRO A 268 -8.47 -3.10 -5.93
CA PRO A 268 -7.43 -2.45 -5.14
C PRO A 268 -7.42 -0.92 -5.28
N VAL A 269 -8.10 -0.33 -6.28
CA VAL A 269 -8.22 1.13 -6.41
C VAL A 269 -9.06 1.70 -5.27
N ALA A 270 -10.07 0.96 -4.83
CA ALA A 270 -10.93 1.37 -3.72
C ALA A 270 -10.20 1.40 -2.37
N SER A 271 -8.99 0.83 -2.30
CA SER A 271 -8.32 0.53 -1.04
C SER A 271 -6.85 1.00 -0.96
N THR A 272 -6.28 1.45 -2.08
CA THR A 272 -4.93 2.01 -2.11
C THR A 272 -4.94 3.52 -1.92
N LEU A 273 -3.86 4.08 -1.37
CA LEU A 273 -3.59 5.53 -1.32
C LEU A 273 -3.23 6.11 -2.70
N ILE A 274 -3.56 5.38 -3.77
CA ILE A 274 -3.41 5.87 -5.13
C ILE A 274 -4.38 7.03 -5.28
N THR A 275 -3.86 8.25 -5.26
CA THR A 275 -4.72 9.42 -5.51
C THR A 275 -5.35 9.25 -6.90
N GLU A 276 -6.54 9.77 -7.13
CA GLU A 276 -7.16 9.73 -8.48
C GLU A 276 -6.21 10.24 -9.58
N GLN A 277 -5.32 11.18 -9.26
CA GLN A 277 -4.27 11.68 -10.17
C GLN A 277 -3.33 10.55 -10.64
N GLN A 278 -2.96 9.67 -9.73
CA GLN A 278 -2.01 8.59 -9.94
C GLN A 278 -2.65 7.47 -10.75
N ALA A 279 -3.88 7.09 -10.41
CA ALA A 279 -4.67 6.18 -11.23
C ALA A 279 -4.82 6.71 -12.66
N GLU A 280 -5.02 8.03 -12.82
CA GLU A 280 -5.10 8.65 -14.13
C GLU A 280 -3.79 8.62 -14.91
N ILE A 281 -2.64 8.82 -14.23
CA ILE A 281 -1.33 8.69 -14.85
C ILE A 281 -1.11 7.27 -15.37
N VAL A 282 -1.45 6.24 -14.58
CA VAL A 282 -1.32 4.84 -15.00
C VAL A 282 -2.25 4.56 -16.17
N ARG A 283 -3.55 4.86 -16.05
CA ARG A 283 -4.53 4.60 -17.12
C ARG A 283 -4.20 5.26 -18.45
N ARG A 284 -3.56 6.44 -18.43
CA ARG A 284 -3.19 7.18 -19.64
C ARG A 284 -1.79 6.89 -20.16
N SER A 285 -0.97 6.15 -19.42
CA SER A 285 0.38 5.83 -19.88
C SER A 285 0.31 4.68 -20.90
N PRO A 286 0.83 4.86 -22.13
CA PRO A 286 0.97 3.78 -23.11
C PRO A 286 2.03 2.76 -22.72
N ALA A 287 2.85 3.08 -21.72
CA ALA A 287 3.62 2.07 -21.05
C ALA A 287 2.65 1.18 -20.28
N THR A 288 2.67 -0.14 -20.52
CA THR A 288 2.16 -1.19 -19.62
C THR A 288 3.00 -1.21 -18.33
N GLY A 289 3.09 -0.04 -17.70
CA GLY A 289 3.81 0.28 -16.49
C GLY A 289 2.95 -0.10 -15.31
N VAL A 290 3.04 -1.36 -14.94
CA VAL A 290 2.34 -1.90 -13.79
C VAL A 290 3.21 -1.64 -12.55
N GLY A 291 3.06 -0.52 -11.84
CA GLY A 291 3.90 -0.33 -10.64
C GLY A 291 3.70 0.90 -9.75
N SER A 292 3.82 0.65 -8.44
CA SER A 292 3.99 1.52 -7.25
C SER A 292 4.16 2.98 -7.60
N ILE A 293 3.02 3.63 -7.82
CA ILE A 293 2.97 5.00 -8.30
C ILE A 293 3.63 5.95 -7.29
N PHE A 294 3.62 5.57 -6.03
CA PHE A 294 4.37 6.17 -4.94
C PHE A 294 4.73 5.03 -4.00
N GLY A 295 5.62 5.25 -3.03
CA GLY A 295 5.60 4.45 -1.82
C GLY A 295 4.25 4.61 -1.10
N VAL A 296 3.18 4.10 -1.70
CA VAL A 296 2.00 3.59 -1.04
C VAL A 296 2.58 2.50 -0.17
N ARG A 297 3.12 2.93 0.97
CA ARG A 297 3.21 2.11 2.14
C ARG A 297 1.77 1.71 2.34
N THR A 298 1.38 0.57 1.78
CA THR A 298 0.27 -0.18 2.29
C THR A 298 0.63 -0.36 3.75
N TRP A 299 -0.04 0.42 4.60
CA TRP A 299 0.24 0.44 6.05
C TRP A 299 0.01 -0.94 6.66
N VAL A 300 -0.69 -1.80 5.92
CA VAL A 300 -0.83 -3.22 6.17
C VAL A 300 0.37 -3.95 5.56
N GLN A 301 1.41 -4.08 6.39
CA GLN A 301 2.49 -5.04 6.15
C GLN A 301 1.89 -6.43 5.86
N GLY A 302 2.46 -7.14 4.89
CA GLY A 302 1.98 -8.43 4.42
C GLY A 302 1.09 -8.36 3.17
N LEU A 303 0.45 -7.25 2.83
CA LEU A 303 -0.31 -7.22 1.55
C LEU A 303 0.58 -7.37 0.32
N ARG A 304 1.84 -6.95 0.42
CA ARG A 304 2.79 -6.98 -0.70
C ARG A 304 3.29 -8.37 -1.06
N SER A 305 3.07 -9.36 -0.19
CA SER A 305 3.40 -10.76 -0.45
C SER A 305 2.20 -11.56 -0.95
N LEU A 306 1.02 -10.96 -1.08
CA LEU A 306 -0.24 -11.68 -1.30
C LEU A 306 -0.20 -12.60 -2.52
N LEU A 307 0.37 -12.19 -3.67
CA LEU A 307 0.47 -13.09 -4.83
C LEU A 307 1.44 -14.26 -4.57
N SER A 308 2.51 -14.01 -3.81
CA SER A 308 3.43 -15.08 -3.41
C SER A 308 2.76 -16.06 -2.45
N ASP A 309 1.96 -15.55 -1.52
CA ASP A 309 1.22 -16.37 -0.58
C ASP A 309 0.20 -17.26 -1.30
N LEU A 310 -0.44 -16.75 -2.36
CA LEU A 310 -1.31 -17.56 -3.23
C LEU A 310 -0.54 -18.65 -3.96
N GLU A 311 0.62 -18.31 -4.55
CA GLU A 311 1.49 -19.28 -5.21
C GLU A 311 2.00 -20.36 -4.24
N GLU A 312 2.38 -19.99 -3.02
CA GLU A 312 2.84 -20.92 -1.99
C GLU A 312 1.69 -21.80 -1.46
N GLU A 313 0.52 -21.23 -1.18
CA GLU A 313 -0.61 -21.94 -0.57
C GLU A 313 -1.30 -22.90 -1.55
N PHE A 314 -1.49 -22.49 -2.81
CA PHE A 314 -2.21 -23.27 -3.81
C PHE A 314 -1.31 -23.99 -4.82
N GLY A 315 -0.02 -23.64 -4.86
CA GLY A 315 0.97 -24.19 -5.77
C GLY A 315 1.00 -23.55 -7.15
N GLU A 316 2.14 -23.69 -7.83
CA GLU A 316 2.43 -23.03 -9.11
C GLU A 316 1.39 -23.28 -10.20
N LYS A 317 0.87 -24.52 -10.33
CA LYS A 317 -0.10 -24.86 -11.38
C LYS A 317 -1.45 -24.16 -11.22
N ALA A 318 -1.93 -24.07 -9.98
CA ALA A 318 -3.15 -23.33 -9.70
C ALA A 318 -2.90 -21.84 -9.92
N PHE A 319 -1.78 -21.32 -9.42
CA PHE A 319 -1.45 -19.91 -9.63
C PHE A 319 -1.30 -19.55 -11.12
N GLU A 320 -0.67 -20.38 -11.94
CA GLU A 320 -0.57 -20.20 -13.38
C GLU A 320 -1.95 -20.14 -14.06
N ALA A 321 -2.86 -21.04 -13.69
CA ALA A 321 -4.23 -21.05 -14.20
C ALA A 321 -5.00 -19.78 -13.82
N PHE A 322 -4.78 -19.25 -12.62
CA PHE A 322 -5.33 -17.96 -12.21
C PHE A 322 -4.70 -16.81 -13.01
N TRP A 323 -3.36 -16.76 -13.08
CA TRP A 323 -2.59 -15.71 -13.75
C TRP A 323 -2.99 -15.55 -15.22
N THR A 324 -3.16 -16.68 -15.92
CA THR A 324 -3.47 -16.73 -17.36
C THR A 324 -4.98 -16.68 -17.66
N SER A 325 -5.84 -16.51 -16.65
CA SER A 325 -7.29 -16.47 -16.84
C SER A 325 -7.78 -15.14 -17.43
N ASP A 326 -8.66 -15.24 -18.43
CA ASP A 326 -9.41 -14.09 -18.98
C ASP A 326 -10.77 -13.84 -18.28
N ALA A 327 -11.11 -14.63 -17.25
CA ALA A 327 -12.30 -14.38 -16.44
C ALA A 327 -12.09 -13.20 -15.47
N GLU A 328 -13.19 -12.58 -15.02
CA GLU A 328 -13.16 -11.59 -13.93
C GLU A 328 -12.43 -12.15 -12.71
N VAL A 329 -11.68 -11.32 -11.99
CA VAL A 329 -10.69 -11.77 -10.99
C VAL A 329 -11.31 -12.58 -9.86
N ASP A 330 -12.49 -12.21 -9.38
CA ASP A 330 -13.22 -12.97 -8.36
C ASP A 330 -13.63 -14.36 -8.85
N VAL A 331 -14.13 -14.44 -10.08
CA VAL A 331 -14.49 -15.69 -10.76
C VAL A 331 -13.25 -16.54 -11.04
N ALA A 332 -12.18 -15.96 -11.56
CA ALA A 332 -10.91 -16.63 -11.83
C ALA A 332 -10.31 -17.20 -10.54
N PHE A 333 -10.34 -16.42 -9.46
CA PHE A 333 -9.86 -16.81 -8.15
C PHE A 333 -10.65 -18.01 -7.61
N GLU A 334 -11.97 -17.91 -7.56
CA GLU A 334 -12.83 -18.97 -7.01
C GLU A 334 -12.74 -20.25 -7.85
N ASN A 335 -12.76 -20.15 -9.17
CA ASN A 335 -12.66 -21.31 -10.07
C ASN A 335 -11.32 -22.04 -9.92
N THR A 336 -10.24 -21.30 -9.67
CA THR A 336 -8.89 -21.86 -9.65
C THR A 336 -8.50 -22.38 -8.29
N PHE A 337 -8.84 -21.65 -7.23
CA PHE A 337 -8.43 -21.94 -5.86
C PHE A 337 -9.53 -22.67 -5.06
N GLY A 338 -10.76 -22.73 -5.57
CA GLY A 338 -11.88 -23.42 -4.93
C GLY A 338 -12.40 -22.74 -3.67
N VAL A 339 -12.07 -21.46 -3.47
CA VAL A 339 -12.48 -20.66 -2.31
C VAL A 339 -12.77 -19.23 -2.76
N ALA A 340 -13.80 -18.62 -2.18
CA ALA A 340 -14.14 -17.23 -2.47
C ALA A 340 -12.99 -16.30 -2.02
N PRO A 341 -12.67 -15.24 -2.78
CA PRO A 341 -11.55 -14.34 -2.48
C PRO A 341 -11.66 -13.68 -1.10
N GLY A 342 -12.88 -13.30 -0.71
CA GLY A 342 -13.16 -12.72 0.61
C GLY A 342 -12.88 -13.68 1.76
N ALA A 343 -13.33 -14.93 1.64
CA ALA A 343 -13.12 -15.97 2.65
C ALA A 343 -11.64 -16.32 2.80
N TRP A 344 -10.90 -16.44 1.69
CA TRP A 344 -9.45 -16.67 1.74
C TRP A 344 -8.71 -15.52 2.42
N MET A 345 -9.02 -14.27 2.04
CA MET A 345 -8.38 -13.09 2.63
C MET A 345 -8.68 -12.97 4.12
N VAL A 346 -9.91 -13.23 4.57
CA VAL A 346 -10.24 -13.27 6.01
C VAL A 346 -9.38 -14.30 6.71
N SER A 347 -9.36 -15.55 6.22
CA SER A 347 -8.52 -16.62 6.79
C SER A 347 -7.04 -16.22 6.87
N ARG A 348 -6.52 -15.60 5.82
CA ARG A 348 -5.14 -15.10 5.78
C ARG A 348 -4.90 -14.02 6.84
N ILE A 349 -5.80 -13.05 6.99
CA ILE A 349 -5.71 -12.01 8.02
C ILE A 349 -5.74 -12.65 9.42
N GLU A 350 -6.62 -13.64 9.66
CA GLU A 350 -6.64 -14.35 10.96
C GLU A 350 -5.29 -15.00 11.28
N ARG A 351 -4.67 -15.67 10.29
CA ARG A 351 -3.39 -16.36 10.47
C ARG A 351 -2.23 -15.41 10.74
N LEU A 352 -2.21 -14.26 10.07
CA LEU A 352 -1.09 -13.33 10.15
C LEU A 352 -1.21 -12.32 11.29
N GLN A 353 -2.42 -11.86 11.59
CA GLN A 353 -2.66 -10.72 12.47
C GLN A 353 -3.69 -11.02 13.57
N GLY A 354 -4.51 -12.05 13.41
CA GLY A 354 -5.76 -12.21 14.15
C GLY A 354 -6.85 -11.26 13.64
N ILE A 355 -8.13 -11.61 13.85
CA ILE A 355 -9.23 -10.70 13.53
C ILE A 355 -9.38 -9.67 14.64
N ASP A 356 -9.38 -8.39 14.27
CA ASP A 356 -9.80 -7.32 15.17
C ASP A 356 -11.31 -7.42 15.44
N ASP A 357 -11.71 -7.43 16.71
CA ASP A 357 -13.13 -7.46 17.13
C ASP A 357 -13.86 -6.28 16.44
N PRO A 358 -14.86 -6.53 15.56
CA PRO A 358 -15.51 -5.50 14.76
C PRO A 358 -16.28 -4.54 15.68
N GLY A 359 -15.66 -3.42 16.04
CA GLY A 359 -16.30 -2.44 16.92
C GLY A 359 -15.54 -1.11 16.96
N PRO A 360 -16.22 0.01 17.32
CA PRO A 360 -15.54 1.25 17.64
C PRO A 360 -14.52 0.90 18.73
N GLY A 361 -13.24 1.14 18.49
CA GLY A 361 -12.07 0.52 19.15
C GLY A 361 -11.89 0.73 20.65
N VAL A 362 -12.98 0.86 21.41
CA VAL A 362 -13.06 0.70 22.84
C VAL A 362 -13.19 -0.80 23.11
N PRO A 363 -12.16 -1.44 23.69
CA PRO A 363 -12.30 -2.83 24.12
C PRO A 363 -13.57 -3.00 24.97
N ARG A 364 -14.29 -4.11 24.85
CA ARG A 364 -15.54 -4.34 25.60
C ARG A 364 -15.40 -4.03 27.10
N HIS A 365 -14.23 -4.34 27.67
CA HIS A 365 -13.89 -4.02 29.05
C HIS A 365 -13.81 -2.51 29.31
N ALA A 366 -13.25 -1.71 28.41
CA ALA A 366 -13.19 -0.25 28.53
C ALA A 366 -14.59 0.38 28.37
N SER A 367 -15.46 -0.16 27.51
CA SER A 367 -16.86 0.28 27.42
C SER A 367 -17.61 -0.02 28.71
N SER A 368 -17.43 -1.22 29.26
CA SER A 368 -18.03 -1.59 30.55
C SER A 368 -17.46 -0.76 31.70
N ALA A 369 -16.16 -0.48 31.72
CA ALA A 369 -15.52 0.36 32.73
C ALA A 369 -16.01 1.80 32.64
N SER A 370 -16.22 2.31 31.44
CA SER A 370 -16.78 3.65 31.20
C SER A 370 -18.24 3.71 31.67
N MET A 371 -19.06 2.70 31.35
CA MET A 371 -20.43 2.60 31.85
C MET A 371 -20.49 2.45 33.38
N LEU A 372 -19.61 1.65 33.98
CA LEU A 372 -19.49 1.49 35.43
C LEU A 372 -19.06 2.79 36.10
N THR A 373 -18.11 3.52 35.50
CA THR A 373 -17.65 4.81 35.99
C THR A 373 -18.78 5.84 35.93
N ILE A 374 -19.51 5.91 34.82
CA ILE A 374 -20.70 6.76 34.67
C ILE A 374 -21.76 6.37 35.71
N ALA A 375 -22.04 5.07 35.87
CA ALA A 375 -22.99 4.57 36.85
C ALA A 375 -22.58 4.89 38.30
N ALA A 376 -21.28 4.79 38.63
CA ALA A 376 -20.75 5.14 39.94
C ALA A 376 -20.89 6.63 40.22
N PHE A 377 -20.58 7.50 39.25
CA PHE A 377 -20.80 8.94 39.39
C PHE A 377 -22.28 9.30 39.55
N LEU A 378 -23.18 8.65 38.80
CA LEU A 378 -24.62 8.81 38.95
C LEU A 378 -25.12 8.32 40.32
N GLY A 379 -24.61 7.18 40.79
CA GLY A 379 -24.93 6.59 42.09
C GLY A 379 -24.48 7.48 43.26
N LEU A 380 -23.24 7.98 43.22
CA LEU A 380 -22.72 8.94 44.20
C LEU A 380 -23.52 10.26 44.19
N GLY A 381 -23.90 10.73 43.00
CA GLY A 381 -24.78 11.90 42.84
C GLY A 381 -26.16 11.69 43.46
N TYR A 382 -26.74 10.50 43.29
CA TYR A 382 -28.03 10.12 43.88
C TYR A 382 -27.95 9.99 45.41
N TRP A 383 -26.93 9.31 45.94
CA TRP A 383 -26.74 9.10 47.37
C TRP A 383 -26.55 10.42 48.12
N ARG A 384 -25.67 11.31 47.65
CA ARG A 384 -25.49 12.66 48.23
C ARG A 384 -26.77 13.50 48.19
N ARG A 385 -27.64 13.28 47.19
CA ARG A 385 -28.94 13.95 47.11
C ARG A 385 -29.94 13.41 48.14
N ARG A 386 -29.84 12.12 48.48
CA ARG A 386 -30.68 11.45 49.48
C ARG A 386 -30.31 11.87 50.91
N GLU A 387 -29.02 11.93 51.25
CA GLU A 387 -28.57 12.39 52.57
C GLU A 387 -29.05 13.82 52.87
N ARG A 388 -28.99 14.72 51.89
CA ARG A 388 -29.48 16.10 52.03
C ARG A 388 -31.00 16.24 52.15
N ARG A 389 -31.75 15.14 52.08
CA ARG A 389 -33.23 15.11 52.16
C ARG A 389 -33.75 14.48 53.44
N ILE A 390 -32.88 13.98 54.32
CA ILE A 390 -33.29 13.60 55.67
C ILE A 390 -33.42 14.92 56.44
N PRO A 391 -34.64 15.39 56.75
CA PRO A 391 -34.84 16.54 57.63
C PRO A 391 -34.53 16.10 59.06
N ASP A 392 -33.86 16.96 59.83
CA ASP A 392 -33.82 16.82 61.29
C ASP A 392 -35.23 16.88 61.90
#